data_AF-A0A0C3QLK2-F1
#
_entry.id   AF-A0A0C3QLK2-F1
#
_cell.length_a   1.000
_cell.length_b   1.000
_cell.length_c   1.000
_cell.angle_alpha   90.00
_cell.angle_beta   90.00
_cell.angle_gamma   90.00
#
_symmetry.space_group_name_H-M   'P 1'
#
loop_
_entity.id
_entity.type
_entity.pdbx_description
1 polymer ?
#
loop_
_entity_poly.entity_id
_entity_poly.type
_entity_poly.pdbx_seq_one_letter_code
_entity_poly.pdbx_strand_id
1 'polypeptide(L)'
;TLDFSNAADAHAGFTIYRSPDGSEQTHIYYDFAAETIRVDRSKSSLVAGFNLGAEAGKFRLWNVPSGGGSSETTLESLKLKVFVDNSIVEIYANDVFAMTTRIYPWRSDSLGLGYYTTGSSGSVKFSNVQVYEGLTNAWPERPADTSNELVWDGPDVPWPGW
;
A
#
# COMPACT_ATOMS: atom_id res chain seq x y z
N THR A 1 -8.92 10.10 4.41
CA THR A 1 -9.91 9.40 5.24
C THR A 1 -10.96 8.75 4.35
N LEU A 2 -11.39 7.53 4.69
CA LEU A 2 -12.42 6.78 4.01
C LEU A 2 -13.57 6.51 5.01
N ASP A 3 -14.76 6.97 4.65
CA ASP A 3 -15.98 6.73 5.42
C ASP A 3 -16.88 5.77 4.64
N PHE A 4 -17.25 4.64 5.25
CA PHE A 4 -18.02 3.58 4.60
C PHE A 4 -19.50 3.64 5.03
N SER A 5 -20.41 3.46 4.08
CA SER A 5 -21.85 3.26 4.33
C SER A 5 -22.31 1.96 3.71
N ASN A 6 -22.91 1.06 4.49
CA ASN A 6 -23.47 -0.21 4.03
C ASN A 6 -22.50 -1.03 3.14
N ALA A 7 -21.32 -1.36 3.67
CA ALA A 7 -20.13 -1.72 2.89
C ALA A 7 -19.75 -3.21 2.98
N ALA A 8 -20.73 -4.12 3.13
CA ALA A 8 -20.47 -5.53 3.47
C ALA A 8 -19.51 -6.26 2.51
N ASP A 9 -19.50 -5.91 1.22
CA ASP A 9 -18.63 -6.46 0.18
C ASP A 9 -17.70 -5.41 -0.46
N ALA A 10 -17.58 -4.23 0.15
CA ALA A 10 -16.83 -3.13 -0.43
C ALA A 10 -15.33 -3.31 -0.23
N HIS A 11 -14.57 -3.07 -1.30
CA HIS A 11 -13.14 -2.77 -1.21
C HIS A 11 -12.93 -1.31 -1.55
N ALA A 12 -12.17 -0.59 -0.73
CA ALA A 12 -11.84 0.79 -1.03
C ALA A 12 -10.43 1.17 -0.58
N GLY A 13 -9.77 2.00 -1.40
CA GLY A 13 -8.43 2.50 -1.13
C GLY A 13 -7.86 3.22 -2.35
N PHE A 14 -6.60 2.94 -2.65
CA PHE A 14 -5.84 3.63 -3.70
C PHE A 14 -5.12 2.65 -4.63
N THR A 15 -4.92 3.09 -5.86
CA THR A 15 -4.04 2.44 -6.83
C THR A 15 -2.78 3.27 -6.99
N ILE A 16 -1.60 2.64 -6.94
CA ILE A 16 -0.29 3.29 -7.17
C ILE A 16 0.46 2.61 -8.32
N TYR A 17 1.42 3.33 -8.90
CA TYR A 17 2.23 2.91 -10.04
C TYR A 17 1.44 2.29 -11.19
N ARG A 18 0.30 2.91 -11.55
CA ARG A 18 -0.54 2.45 -12.66
C ARG A 18 0.03 2.94 -13.98
N SER A 19 0.37 2.03 -14.89
CA SER A 19 0.66 2.36 -16.30
C SER A 19 -0.62 2.81 -17.02
N PRO A 20 -0.53 3.59 -18.12
CA PRO A 20 -1.71 4.07 -18.83
C PRO A 20 -2.68 2.96 -19.24
N ASP A 21 -2.15 1.81 -19.66
CA ASP A 21 -2.89 0.61 -20.06
C ASP A 21 -3.28 -0.32 -18.89
N GLY A 22 -2.79 -0.06 -17.67
CA GLY A 22 -3.01 -0.92 -16.50
C GLY A 22 -2.27 -2.26 -16.55
N SER A 23 -1.24 -2.40 -17.39
CA SER A 23 -0.35 -3.57 -17.40
C SER A 23 0.43 -3.69 -16.09
N GLU A 24 0.82 -2.55 -15.51
CA GLU A 24 1.38 -2.46 -14.17
C GLU A 24 0.47 -1.60 -13.29
N GLN A 25 0.22 -2.06 -12.06
CA GLN A 25 -0.52 -1.36 -11.02
C GLN A 25 -0.44 -2.14 -9.70
N THR A 26 -0.52 -1.42 -8.59
CA THR A 26 -0.67 -2.01 -7.25
C THR A 26 -1.89 -1.42 -6.57
N HIS A 27 -2.76 -2.25 -6.02
CA HIS A 27 -3.95 -1.80 -5.28
C HIS A 27 -3.74 -1.96 -3.78
N ILE A 28 -3.93 -0.88 -3.03
CA ILE A 28 -3.89 -0.85 -1.57
C ILE A 28 -5.30 -0.53 -1.10
N TYR A 29 -5.96 -1.45 -0.40
CA TYR A 29 -7.36 -1.29 -0.05
C TYR A 29 -7.72 -1.97 1.26
N TYR A 30 -8.79 -1.48 1.87
CA TYR A 30 -9.48 -2.19 2.96
C TYR A 30 -10.52 -3.13 2.36
N ASP A 31 -10.44 -4.41 2.70
CA ASP A 31 -11.52 -5.37 2.47
C ASP A 31 -12.40 -5.41 3.73
N PHE A 32 -13.63 -4.95 3.56
CA PHE A 32 -14.59 -4.85 4.63
C PHE A 32 -15.08 -6.21 5.14
N ALA A 33 -15.33 -7.17 4.24
CA ALA A 33 -15.81 -8.50 4.60
C ALA A 33 -14.77 -9.28 5.40
N ALA A 34 -13.49 -9.12 5.04
CA ALA A 34 -12.38 -9.82 5.69
C ALA A 34 -11.80 -9.08 6.90
N GLU A 35 -12.17 -7.81 7.13
CA GLU A 35 -11.55 -6.90 8.11
C GLU A 35 -10.02 -6.87 7.97
N THR A 36 -9.55 -6.56 6.76
CA THR A 36 -8.11 -6.56 6.44
C THR A 36 -7.71 -5.39 5.56
N ILE A 37 -6.54 -4.82 5.84
CA ILE A 37 -5.79 -4.01 4.87
C ILE A 37 -5.07 -4.98 3.94
N ARG A 38 -5.21 -4.79 2.62
CA ARG A 38 -4.62 -5.63 1.58
C ARG A 38 -3.78 -4.82 0.60
N VAL A 39 -2.78 -5.50 0.06
CA VAL A 39 -2.01 -5.03 -1.10
C VAL A 39 -2.05 -6.10 -2.18
N ASP A 40 -2.75 -5.81 -3.27
CA ASP A 40 -2.71 -6.63 -4.48
C ASP A 40 -1.51 -6.22 -5.33
N ARG A 41 -0.53 -7.13 -5.40
CA ARG A 41 0.72 -6.97 -6.13
C ARG A 41 0.79 -7.83 -7.39
N SER A 42 -0.31 -8.47 -7.79
CA SER A 42 -0.36 -9.38 -8.94
C SER A 42 0.04 -8.74 -10.27
N LYS A 43 -0.07 -7.41 -10.35
CA LYS A 43 0.37 -6.59 -11.49
C LYS A 43 1.40 -5.53 -11.10
N SER A 44 2.12 -5.71 -9.98
CA SER A 44 3.07 -4.68 -9.52
C SER A 44 4.37 -4.59 -10.34
N SER A 45 4.64 -5.58 -11.20
CA SER A 45 5.81 -5.61 -12.08
C SER A 45 5.58 -6.51 -13.30
N LEU A 46 6.14 -6.13 -14.44
CA LEU A 46 6.30 -7.02 -15.61
C LEU A 46 7.55 -7.92 -15.52
N VAL A 47 8.46 -7.67 -14.57
CA VAL A 47 9.71 -8.42 -14.43
C VAL A 47 9.45 -9.72 -13.68
N ALA A 48 9.84 -10.83 -14.30
CA ALA A 48 9.76 -12.15 -13.67
C ALA A 48 10.79 -12.32 -12.55
N GLY A 49 10.46 -13.14 -11.55
CA GLY A 49 11.36 -13.47 -10.44
C GLY A 49 11.12 -12.69 -9.15
N PHE A 50 10.35 -11.60 -9.20
CA PHE A 50 9.85 -10.94 -7.98
C PHE A 50 8.67 -11.70 -7.38
N ASN A 51 8.56 -11.67 -6.05
CA ASN A 51 7.37 -12.15 -5.36
C ASN A 51 6.22 -11.14 -5.56
N LEU A 52 5.20 -11.55 -6.30
CA LEU A 52 3.98 -10.77 -6.58
C LEU A 52 2.78 -11.18 -5.71
N GLY A 53 3.01 -12.01 -4.68
CA GLY A 53 1.98 -12.47 -3.76
C GLY A 53 1.30 -11.30 -3.04
N ALA A 54 0.00 -11.41 -2.84
CA ALA A 54 -0.76 -10.41 -2.10
C ALA A 54 -0.31 -10.36 -0.64
N GLU A 55 -0.31 -9.16 -0.07
CA GLU A 55 -0.12 -8.96 1.37
C GLU A 55 -1.46 -8.68 2.05
N ALA A 56 -1.63 -9.14 3.28
CA ALA A 56 -2.83 -8.89 4.06
C ALA A 56 -2.52 -8.80 5.55
N GLY A 57 -3.13 -7.82 6.22
CA GLY A 57 -3.03 -7.63 7.67
C GLY A 57 -4.40 -7.37 8.26
N LYS A 58 -4.70 -8.02 9.38
CA LYS A 58 -5.98 -7.84 10.09
C LYS A 58 -6.07 -6.44 10.67
N PHE A 59 -7.20 -5.78 10.41
CA PHE A 59 -7.48 -4.45 10.90
C PHE A 59 -8.99 -4.30 11.02
N ARG A 60 -9.49 -4.00 12.22
CA ARG A 60 -10.92 -3.82 12.48
C ARG A 60 -11.23 -2.34 12.61
N LEU A 61 -12.29 -1.91 11.94
CA LEU A 61 -12.95 -0.63 12.18
C LEU A 61 -14.02 -0.83 13.26
N TRP A 62 -13.99 -0.01 14.31
CA TRP A 62 -14.90 -0.18 15.45
C TRP A 62 -16.21 0.59 15.25
N ASN A 63 -17.30 0.11 15.86
CA ASN A 63 -18.47 0.97 16.05
C ASN A 63 -18.17 1.94 17.19
N VAL A 64 -18.14 3.23 16.88
CA VAL A 64 -17.83 4.33 17.81
C VAL A 64 -19.08 5.18 18.06
N PRO A 65 -19.24 5.82 19.23
CA PRO A 65 -20.39 6.67 19.50
C PRO A 65 -20.52 7.81 18.48
N SER A 66 -21.73 8.08 18.00
CA SER A 66 -22.02 9.12 16.98
C SER A 66 -21.72 10.56 17.40
N GLY A 67 -21.30 10.78 18.65
CA GLY A 67 -21.23 12.11 19.27
C GLY A 67 -22.60 12.63 19.70
N GLY A 68 -22.63 13.72 20.49
CA GLY A 68 -23.88 14.40 20.85
C GLY A 68 -24.74 13.72 21.92
N GLY A 69 -24.21 12.73 22.65
CA GLY A 69 -24.92 12.08 23.76
C GLY A 69 -26.02 11.10 23.34
N SER A 70 -26.12 10.75 22.05
CA SER A 70 -27.00 9.67 21.59
C SER A 70 -26.41 8.29 21.92
N SER A 71 -27.28 7.29 22.04
CA SER A 71 -26.87 5.88 22.14
C SER A 71 -26.56 5.25 20.78
N GLU A 72 -26.55 6.05 19.71
CA GLU A 72 -26.25 5.58 18.37
C GLU A 72 -24.74 5.36 18.20
N THR A 73 -24.40 4.45 17.30
CA THR A 73 -23.01 4.23 16.90
C THR A 73 -22.85 4.39 15.40
N THR A 74 -21.68 4.86 15.00
CA THR A 74 -21.24 4.95 13.61
C THR A 74 -19.98 4.11 13.46
N LEU A 75 -19.75 3.56 12.27
CA LEU A 75 -18.49 2.90 11.99
C LEU A 75 -17.33 3.92 12.03
N GLU A 76 -16.21 3.52 12.62
CA GLU A 76 -14.97 4.26 12.63
C GLU A 76 -14.47 4.52 11.20
N SER A 77 -14.09 5.77 10.94
CA SER A 77 -13.45 6.16 9.69
C SER A 77 -12.06 5.52 9.53
N LEU A 78 -11.73 5.10 8.31
CA LEU A 78 -10.40 4.61 7.98
C LEU A 78 -9.48 5.77 7.58
N LYS A 79 -8.43 6.00 8.36
CA LYS A 79 -7.36 6.97 8.12
C LYS A 79 -6.14 6.24 7.56
N LEU A 80 -5.98 6.27 6.24
CA LEU A 80 -4.81 5.72 5.57
C LEU A 80 -3.72 6.77 5.37
N LYS A 81 -2.47 6.37 5.63
CA LYS A 81 -1.26 7.03 5.16
C LYS A 81 -0.45 5.99 4.37
N VAL A 82 -0.07 6.32 3.15
CA VAL A 82 0.73 5.44 2.30
C VAL A 82 1.99 6.20 1.92
N PHE A 83 3.14 5.65 2.27
CA PHE A 83 4.45 6.15 1.86
C PHE A 83 4.99 5.24 0.77
N VAL A 84 5.45 5.88 -0.30
CA VAL A 84 5.99 5.21 -1.47
C VAL A 84 7.38 5.77 -1.70
N ASP A 85 8.40 5.00 -1.34
CA ASP A 85 9.81 5.34 -1.53
C ASP A 85 10.42 4.38 -2.55
N ASN A 86 10.24 4.73 -3.82
CA ASN A 86 10.62 3.92 -4.97
C ASN A 86 9.99 2.51 -4.89
N SER A 87 10.76 1.50 -4.47
CA SER A 87 10.25 0.12 -4.35
C SER A 87 9.60 -0.20 -3.00
N ILE A 88 9.77 0.65 -2.00
CA ILE A 88 9.21 0.46 -0.65
C ILE A 88 7.82 1.07 -0.59
N VAL A 89 6.87 0.30 -0.08
CA VAL A 89 5.51 0.76 0.21
C VAL A 89 5.22 0.51 1.68
N GLU A 90 4.98 1.58 2.44
CA GLU A 90 4.59 1.52 3.85
C GLU A 90 3.20 2.08 4.04
N ILE A 91 2.34 1.29 4.69
CA ILE A 91 0.92 1.59 4.86
C ILE A 91 0.63 1.67 6.35
N TYR A 92 0.07 2.80 6.77
CA TYR A 92 -0.39 3.02 8.14
C TYR A 92 -1.90 3.25 8.15
N ALA A 93 -2.59 2.58 9.08
CA ALA A 93 -4.03 2.75 9.28
C ALA A 93 -4.36 3.11 10.73
N ASN A 94 -5.14 4.17 10.91
CA ASN A 94 -5.61 4.73 12.20
C ASN A 94 -4.53 4.86 13.28
N ASP A 95 -3.28 5.06 12.89
CA ASP A 95 -2.11 5.20 13.76
C ASP A 95 -1.86 3.99 14.70
N VAL A 96 -2.45 2.83 14.40
CA VAL A 96 -2.29 1.58 15.19
C VAL A 96 -1.88 0.37 14.35
N PHE A 97 -2.01 0.47 13.03
CA PHE A 97 -1.63 -0.58 12.09
C PHE A 97 -0.49 -0.10 11.19
N ALA A 98 0.45 -1.00 10.90
CA ALA A 98 1.51 -0.80 9.91
C ALA A 98 1.70 -2.07 9.07
N MET A 99 1.93 -1.89 7.77
CA MET A 99 2.34 -2.93 6.83
C MET A 99 3.38 -2.37 5.88
N THR A 100 4.48 -3.10 5.68
CA THR A 100 5.51 -2.77 4.69
C THR A 100 5.57 -3.86 3.65
N THR A 101 5.66 -3.48 2.37
CA THR A 101 5.86 -4.40 1.26
C THR A 101 6.78 -3.80 0.19
N ARG A 102 7.06 -4.59 -0.85
CA ARG A 102 7.89 -4.19 -1.99
C ARG A 102 7.12 -4.31 -3.30
N ILE A 103 7.35 -3.35 -4.19
CA ILE A 103 6.90 -3.36 -5.60
C ILE A 103 8.04 -2.92 -6.51
N TYR A 104 8.07 -3.41 -7.74
CA TYR A 104 9.16 -3.16 -8.70
C TYR A 104 8.60 -2.90 -10.10
N PRO A 105 7.81 -1.83 -10.31
CA PRO A 105 7.30 -1.50 -11.63
C PRO A 105 8.47 -1.28 -12.60
N TRP A 106 8.37 -1.89 -13.77
CA TRP A 106 9.43 -1.89 -14.78
C TRP A 106 9.33 -0.69 -15.71
N ARG A 107 8.11 -0.30 -16.08
CA ARG A 107 7.90 0.75 -17.07
C ARG A 107 8.12 2.11 -16.44
N SER A 108 8.81 2.98 -17.16
CA SER A 108 9.03 4.37 -16.75
C SER A 108 7.74 5.22 -16.72
N ASP A 109 6.68 4.77 -17.40
CA ASP A 109 5.38 5.44 -17.44
C ASP A 109 4.36 4.89 -16.43
N SER A 110 4.75 3.95 -15.57
CA SER A 110 3.93 3.42 -14.48
C SER A 110 3.83 4.40 -13.31
N LEU A 111 3.42 5.65 -13.54
CA LEU A 111 3.42 6.72 -12.52
C LEU A 111 2.02 7.06 -11.99
N GLY A 112 0.98 6.36 -12.45
CA GLY A 112 -0.41 6.68 -12.14
C GLY A 112 -0.79 6.45 -10.68
N LEU A 113 -1.50 7.41 -10.11
CA LEU A 113 -2.17 7.36 -8.81
C LEU A 113 -3.68 7.52 -9.00
N GLY A 114 -4.49 6.78 -8.25
CA GLY A 114 -5.94 6.92 -8.31
C GLY A 114 -6.68 6.27 -7.17
N TYR A 115 -7.99 6.47 -7.13
CA TYR A 115 -8.88 5.76 -6.22
C TYR A 115 -9.05 4.30 -6.67
N TYR A 116 -9.24 3.40 -5.71
CA TYR A 116 -9.64 2.01 -5.96
C TYR A 116 -10.94 1.75 -5.21
N THR A 117 -11.96 1.28 -5.91
CA THR A 117 -13.24 0.88 -5.33
C THR A 117 -13.81 -0.32 -6.08
N THR A 118 -14.20 -1.36 -5.36
CA THR A 118 -15.01 -2.47 -5.88
C THR A 118 -16.09 -2.84 -4.86
N GLY A 119 -17.07 -3.63 -5.28
CA GLY A 119 -18.22 -4.01 -4.46
C GLY A 119 -19.52 -3.69 -5.20
N SER A 120 -20.60 -4.34 -4.78
CA SER A 120 -21.91 -4.25 -5.42
C SER A 120 -22.90 -3.39 -4.62
N SER A 121 -22.57 -3.07 -3.37
CA SER A 121 -23.46 -2.35 -2.46
C SER A 121 -22.72 -1.32 -1.61
N GLY A 122 -23.47 -0.31 -1.16
CA GLY A 122 -22.95 0.74 -0.29
C GLY A 122 -22.29 1.90 -1.02
N SER A 123 -21.64 2.75 -0.23
CA SER A 123 -20.84 3.86 -0.73
C SER A 123 -19.62 4.08 0.16
N VAL A 124 -18.56 4.62 -0.43
CA VAL A 124 -17.38 5.07 0.30
C VAL A 124 -17.13 6.54 -0.04
N LYS A 125 -16.93 7.35 0.98
CA LYS A 125 -16.55 8.75 0.83
C LYS A 125 -15.07 8.90 1.11
N PHE A 126 -14.33 9.37 0.10
CA PHE A 126 -12.96 9.81 0.27
C PHE A 126 -12.96 11.28 0.69
N SER A 127 -12.34 11.58 1.82
CA SER A 127 -12.24 12.93 2.38
C SER A 127 -10.81 13.25 2.80
N ASN A 128 -10.43 14.52 2.69
CA ASN A 128 -9.10 15.03 3.02
C ASN A 128 -7.96 14.23 2.35
N VAL A 129 -8.08 14.02 1.04
CA VAL A 129 -7.07 13.30 0.24
C VAL A 129 -5.97 14.29 -0.13
N GLN A 130 -4.74 13.98 0.26
CA GLN A 130 -3.55 14.80 0.01
C GLN A 130 -2.47 13.91 -0.60
N VAL A 131 -1.74 14.48 -1.56
CA VAL A 131 -0.61 13.82 -2.23
C VAL A 131 0.61 14.72 -2.05
N TYR A 132 1.70 14.12 -1.57
CA TYR A 132 2.99 14.78 -1.43
C TYR A 132 3.95 14.12 -2.41
N GLU A 133 4.50 14.90 -3.33
CA GLU A 133 5.45 14.42 -4.34
C GLU A 133 6.89 14.78 -3.96
N GLY A 134 7.83 13.90 -4.28
CA GLY A 134 9.28 14.12 -4.16
C GLY A 134 9.91 13.61 -2.87
N LEU A 135 9.18 13.60 -1.74
CA LEU A 135 9.74 13.30 -0.41
C LEU A 135 11.03 14.11 -0.14
N THR A 136 11.97 13.58 0.64
CA THR A 136 13.25 14.25 0.95
C THR A 136 14.41 13.35 0.54
N ASN A 137 15.46 13.94 -0.04
CA ASN A 137 16.74 13.25 -0.17
C ASN A 137 17.36 13.07 1.22
N ALA A 138 17.19 11.87 1.79
CA ALA A 138 17.73 11.54 3.12
C ALA A 138 19.27 11.54 3.17
N TRP A 139 19.95 11.51 2.02
CA TRP A 139 21.40 11.41 1.91
C TRP A 139 21.98 12.45 0.91
N PRO A 140 21.92 13.76 1.23
CA PRO A 140 22.29 14.83 0.30
C PRO A 140 23.75 14.79 -0.15
N GLU A 141 24.64 14.27 0.69
CA GLU A 141 26.08 14.18 0.40
C GLU A 141 26.47 12.91 -0.38
N ARG A 142 25.52 12.01 -0.68
CA ARG A 142 25.80 10.77 -1.43
C ARG A 142 25.50 10.97 -2.92
N PRO A 143 26.36 10.47 -3.84
CA PRO A 143 25.99 10.39 -5.25
C PRO A 143 24.82 9.41 -5.44
N ALA A 144 24.14 9.51 -6.59
CA ALA A 144 23.00 8.65 -6.91
C ALA A 144 23.36 7.16 -6.97
N ASP A 145 24.58 6.85 -7.42
CA ASP A 145 25.14 5.50 -7.42
C ASP A 145 26.29 5.43 -6.42
N THR A 146 26.08 4.69 -5.33
CA THR A 146 27.10 4.40 -4.32
C THR A 146 27.61 2.96 -4.40
N SER A 147 27.39 2.28 -5.53
CA SER A 147 27.86 0.91 -5.72
C SER A 147 29.40 0.84 -5.74
N ASN A 148 29.91 -0.26 -5.21
CA ASN A 148 31.25 -0.72 -5.47
C ASN A 148 31.13 -2.06 -6.21
N GLU A 149 32.18 -2.48 -6.91
CA GLU A 149 32.19 -3.79 -7.57
C GLU A 149 31.91 -4.90 -6.56
N LEU A 150 31.01 -5.82 -6.94
CA LEU A 150 30.73 -7.01 -6.15
C LEU A 150 31.97 -7.91 -6.17
N VAL A 151 32.44 -8.32 -5.00
CA VAL A 151 33.54 -9.28 -4.85
C VAL A 151 32.97 -10.66 -4.53
N TRP A 152 33.64 -11.70 -5.04
CA TRP A 152 33.36 -13.09 -4.68
C TRP A 152 34.45 -13.56 -3.74
N ASP A 153 34.06 -14.04 -2.56
CA ASP A 153 35.04 -14.40 -1.53
C ASP A 153 35.94 -15.60 -1.92
N GLY A 154 35.59 -16.32 -2.99
CA GLY A 154 36.42 -17.39 -3.57
C GLY A 154 36.07 -18.79 -3.05
N PRO A 155 36.70 -19.83 -3.63
CA PRO A 155 36.39 -21.23 -3.31
C PRO A 155 36.85 -21.66 -1.91
N ASP A 156 37.73 -20.89 -1.27
CA ASP A 156 38.33 -21.21 0.02
C ASP A 156 37.50 -20.70 1.22
N VAL A 157 36.40 -19.99 0.98
CA VAL A 157 35.49 -19.60 2.07
C VAL A 157 34.62 -20.79 2.47
N PRO A 158 34.72 -21.26 3.73
CA PRO A 158 33.98 -22.42 4.17
C PRO A 158 32.47 -22.15 4.09
N TRP A 159 31.75 -23.07 3.46
CA TRP A 159 30.29 -23.02 3.35
C TRP A 159 29.69 -23.11 4.76
N PRO A 160 28.99 -22.09 5.27
CA PRO A 160 28.53 -22.09 6.67
C PRO A 160 27.36 -23.05 6.94
N GLY A 161 26.81 -23.72 5.91
CA GLY A 161 26.00 -24.93 6.09
C GLY A 161 24.67 -24.73 6.82
N TRP A 162 23.92 -23.68 6.49
CA TRP A 162 22.55 -23.49 6.95
C TRP A 162 21.56 -23.58 5.79
#